data_AF-A0A6J1CBG8-F1
#
_entry.id   AF-A0A6J1CBG8-F1
#
_cell.length_a   1.000
_cell.length_b   1.000
_cell.length_c   1.000
_cell.angle_alpha   90.00
_cell.angle_beta   90.00
_cell.angle_gamma   90.00
#
_symmetry.space_group_name_H-M   'P 1'
#
loop_
_entity.id
_entity.type
_entity.pdbx_description
1 polymer ?
#
loop_
_entity_poly.entity_id
_entity_poly.type
_entity_poly.pdbx_seq_one_letter_code
_entity_poly.pdbx_strand_id
1 'polypeptide(L)'
;MAPVPLSAISGRRSLTFPWPPLLLLLLPATIFPALTFASPCRTSCGNIPIKYPFGVDDGCGAPQFRRMFNCSTDLFFLTPSGSYKVQSIDYDKQSMVIYDPAMSTCSILQPHRDFAMADLQSVIIPPAPDTVFALLNCSIDSPILNHYKYLCFNFSGHSCDELYGACNAFRVFHLLTNSSPPCCFTGYDTMKFMSMNILDCSHYTTVLNTENLKGVGPLDWIYGMKLSFSVADLGCDRCSKSGGTCGFDTETEGLLCLCSVSSNYTRDCVGGNFTGGGYNRAPAALIGAFIFILLSIAQLTLNS
;
A
#
# COMPACT_ATOMS: atom_id res chain seq x y z
N MET A 1 -46.91 50.11 -27.23
CA MET A 1 -48.06 50.53 -26.42
C MET A 1 -48.72 49.27 -25.87
N ALA A 2 -48.60 49.04 -24.56
CA ALA A 2 -49.53 48.18 -23.83
C ALA A 2 -50.90 48.89 -23.77
N PRO A 3 -52.00 48.16 -23.55
CA PRO A 3 -52.35 47.80 -22.18
C PRO A 3 -52.89 46.35 -22.00
N VAL A 4 -52.52 45.78 -20.87
CA VAL A 4 -53.25 44.77 -20.04
C VAL A 4 -54.28 45.63 -19.22
N PRO A 5 -55.43 45.17 -18.66
CA PRO A 5 -55.45 43.97 -17.79
C PRO A 5 -56.80 43.28 -17.42
N LEU A 6 -56.69 42.22 -16.58
CA LEU A 6 -57.52 41.82 -15.41
C LEU A 6 -59.06 41.71 -15.58
N SER A 7 -59.83 40.82 -14.94
CA SER A 7 -59.64 39.72 -14.00
C SER A 7 -61.02 39.06 -13.76
N ALA A 8 -60.99 37.84 -13.23
CA ALA A 8 -62.10 36.99 -12.77
C ALA A 8 -63.21 37.64 -11.93
N ILE A 9 -64.38 36.99 -11.83
CA ILE A 9 -65.12 36.68 -10.57
C ILE A 9 -66.34 35.76 -10.82
N SER A 10 -66.55 34.83 -9.85
CA SER A 10 -67.78 34.11 -9.49
C SER A 10 -68.22 32.95 -10.41
N GLY A 11 -68.39 31.71 -9.96
CA GLY A 11 -68.49 31.17 -8.61
C GLY A 11 -69.41 29.95 -8.66
N ARG A 12 -68.97 28.79 -8.16
CA ARG A 12 -69.90 27.72 -7.74
C ARG A 12 -69.23 26.71 -6.81
N ARG A 13 -69.62 26.85 -5.54
CA ARG A 13 -69.97 25.79 -4.57
C ARG A 13 -68.99 24.63 -4.39
N SER A 14 -68.18 24.78 -3.33
CA SER A 14 -67.70 23.72 -2.44
C SER A 14 -68.81 22.72 -2.06
N LEU A 15 -68.45 21.44 -1.95
CA LEU A 15 -68.82 20.53 -0.85
C LEU A 15 -67.97 19.23 -0.95
N THR A 16 -66.83 19.26 -0.26
CA THR A 16 -66.21 18.22 0.58
C THR A 16 -66.43 16.73 0.29
N PHE A 17 -65.37 15.98 -0.05
CA PHE A 17 -65.14 14.58 0.37
C PHE A 17 -63.62 14.30 0.48
N PRO A 18 -63.17 13.44 1.42
CA PRO A 18 -61.86 13.52 2.09
C PRO A 18 -60.76 12.69 1.41
N TRP A 19 -59.53 13.19 1.52
CA TRP A 19 -58.30 12.50 1.13
C TRP A 19 -58.02 11.26 2.00
N PRO A 20 -57.53 10.14 1.45
CA PRO A 20 -56.74 9.20 2.23
C PRO A 20 -55.29 9.73 2.36
N PRO A 21 -54.69 9.73 3.57
CA PRO A 21 -53.33 10.22 3.74
C PRO A 21 -52.35 9.20 3.15
N LEU A 22 -51.36 9.74 2.45
CA LEU A 22 -50.16 9.05 2.01
C LEU A 22 -49.46 8.45 3.24
N LEU A 23 -49.58 7.14 3.44
CA LEU A 23 -48.81 6.42 4.46
C LEU A 23 -47.37 6.26 3.93
N LEU A 24 -46.51 7.24 4.23
CA LEU A 24 -45.06 7.05 4.10
C LEU A 24 -44.66 5.87 5.01
N LEU A 25 -44.29 4.74 4.41
CA LEU A 25 -43.51 3.71 5.11
C LEU A 25 -42.18 4.34 5.52
N LEU A 26 -42.09 4.77 6.78
CA LEU A 26 -40.83 4.96 7.47
C LEU A 26 -40.19 3.58 7.64
N LEU A 27 -39.33 3.18 6.70
CA LEU A 27 -38.31 2.17 7.03
C LEU A 27 -37.51 2.74 8.20
N PRO A 28 -37.45 2.08 9.37
CA PRO A 28 -36.38 2.39 10.29
C PRO A 28 -35.11 1.93 9.61
N ALA A 29 -34.38 2.87 9.00
CA ALA A 29 -32.98 2.67 8.72
C ALA A 29 -32.31 2.48 10.08
N THR A 30 -32.19 1.22 10.51
CA THR A 30 -31.30 0.83 11.60
C THR A 30 -29.89 1.04 11.08
N ILE A 31 -29.45 2.29 11.11
CA ILE A 31 -28.04 2.65 11.05
C ILE A 31 -27.49 2.08 12.36
N PHE A 32 -26.98 0.84 12.34
CA PHE A 32 -26.02 0.45 13.35
C PHE A 32 -24.83 1.37 13.13
N PRO A 33 -24.50 2.29 14.07
CA PRO A 33 -23.19 2.91 14.01
C PRO A 33 -22.21 1.75 14.14
N ALA A 34 -21.49 1.42 13.07
CA ALA A 34 -20.24 0.72 13.25
C ALA A 34 -19.47 1.60 14.23
N LEU A 35 -19.18 1.08 15.42
CA LEU A 35 -18.27 1.74 16.35
C LEU A 35 -16.92 1.78 15.63
N THR A 36 -16.70 2.84 14.85
CA THR A 36 -15.40 3.15 14.29
C THR A 36 -14.59 3.67 15.44
N PHE A 37 -13.90 2.75 16.11
CA PHE A 37 -12.94 3.13 17.11
C PHE A 37 -11.86 3.97 16.43
N ALA A 38 -11.61 5.17 16.94
CA ALA A 38 -10.50 5.98 16.46
C ALA A 38 -9.22 5.21 16.76
N SER A 39 -8.54 4.75 15.69
CA SER A 39 -7.24 4.10 15.80
C SER A 39 -6.19 5.14 16.19
N PRO A 40 -5.28 4.82 17.14
CA PRO A 40 -4.15 5.69 17.43
C PRO A 40 -3.10 5.68 16.29
N CYS A 41 -3.22 4.76 15.34
CA CYS A 41 -2.27 4.58 14.25
C CYS A 41 -2.70 5.35 12.99
N ARG A 42 -1.73 5.97 12.33
CA ARG A 42 -1.93 6.56 11.02
C ARG A 42 -2.18 5.49 9.96
N THR A 43 -3.25 5.67 9.21
CA THR A 43 -3.69 4.75 8.14
C THR A 43 -3.26 5.19 6.74
N SER A 44 -2.64 6.36 6.59
CA SER A 44 -2.13 6.86 5.32
C SER A 44 -1.01 7.90 5.50
N CYS A 45 -0.08 7.93 4.55
CA CYS A 45 0.93 8.98 4.43
C CYS A 45 0.91 9.57 3.02
N GLY A 46 0.45 10.82 2.89
CA GLY A 46 0.11 11.37 1.59
C GLY A 46 -0.92 10.49 0.88
N ASN A 47 -0.60 10.01 -0.33
CA ASN A 47 -1.47 9.13 -1.11
C ASN A 47 -1.23 7.63 -0.85
N ILE A 48 -0.29 7.26 0.03
CA ILE A 48 0.05 5.87 0.29
C ILE A 48 -0.73 5.37 1.52
N PRO A 49 -1.65 4.40 1.38
CA PRO A 49 -2.29 3.78 2.52
C PRO A 49 -1.27 2.97 3.33
N ILE A 50 -1.32 3.10 4.65
CA ILE A 50 -0.49 2.34 5.61
C ILE A 50 -1.38 1.29 6.24
N LYS A 51 -1.10 0.02 5.93
CA LYS A 51 -1.74 -1.16 6.48
C LYS A 51 -0.69 -2.09 7.06
N TYR A 52 -1.15 -2.99 7.93
CA TYR A 52 -0.35 -4.11 8.40
C TYR A 52 0.29 -4.84 7.20
N PRO A 53 1.59 -5.16 7.24
CA PRO A 53 2.48 -5.17 8.41
C PRO A 53 3.12 -3.83 8.79
N PHE A 54 2.97 -2.80 7.96
CA PHE A 54 3.69 -1.55 8.14
C PHE A 54 3.01 -0.67 9.19
N GLY A 55 3.84 0.10 9.90
CA GLY A 55 3.43 1.13 10.83
C GLY A 55 4.42 2.29 10.76
N VAL A 56 3.90 3.51 10.86
CA VAL A 56 4.71 4.74 10.90
C VAL A 56 4.90 5.19 12.34
N ASP A 57 3.82 5.18 13.12
CA ASP A 57 3.84 5.58 14.51
C ASP A 57 4.33 4.42 15.40
N ASP A 58 5.06 4.73 16.47
CA ASP A 58 5.67 3.69 17.32
C ASP A 58 4.58 2.88 18.03
N GLY A 59 4.73 1.55 18.02
CA GLY A 59 3.71 0.62 18.53
C GLY A 59 2.62 0.22 17.51
N CYS A 60 2.66 0.73 16.29
CA CYS A 60 1.73 0.34 15.21
C CYS A 60 2.35 -0.65 14.22
N GLY A 61 1.53 -1.54 13.65
CA GLY A 61 1.99 -2.53 12.67
C GLY A 61 2.66 -3.73 13.33
N ALA A 62 3.53 -4.41 12.59
CA ALA A 62 4.28 -5.55 13.09
C ALA A 62 5.65 -5.10 13.64
N PRO A 63 6.10 -5.62 14.81
CA PRO A 63 7.28 -5.13 15.50
C PRO A 63 8.56 -5.24 14.67
N GLN A 64 8.66 -6.24 13.79
CA GLN A 64 9.81 -6.40 12.90
C GLN A 64 9.94 -5.30 11.83
N PHE A 65 8.88 -4.51 11.57
CA PHE A 65 8.92 -3.35 10.66
C PHE A 65 9.05 -2.01 11.41
N ARG A 66 9.20 -2.05 12.74
CA ARG A 66 9.35 -0.87 13.59
C ARG A 66 10.47 0.03 13.08
N ARG A 67 10.19 1.33 12.96
CA ARG A 67 11.13 2.39 12.51
C ARG A 67 11.71 2.19 11.11
N MET A 68 11.09 1.37 10.26
CA MET A 68 11.51 1.25 8.86
C MET A 68 10.94 2.35 7.96
N PHE A 69 9.94 3.09 8.43
CA PHE A 69 9.28 4.13 7.64
C PHE A 69 9.23 5.46 8.37
N ASN A 70 9.36 6.54 7.60
CA ASN A 70 9.08 7.90 8.04
C ASN A 70 7.99 8.50 7.17
N CYS A 71 7.07 9.24 7.78
CA CYS A 71 6.06 9.99 7.07
C CYS A 71 6.18 11.48 7.37
N SER A 72 6.44 12.26 6.31
CA SER A 72 6.27 13.71 6.31
C SER A 72 5.12 14.05 5.37
N THR A 73 5.40 14.62 4.19
CA THR A 73 4.43 14.75 3.09
C THR A 73 4.31 13.47 2.27
N ASP A 74 5.45 12.80 2.07
CA ASP A 74 5.57 11.52 1.39
C ASP A 74 6.04 10.44 2.38
N LEU A 75 5.80 9.17 2.03
CA LEU A 75 6.31 8.02 2.77
C LEU A 75 7.73 7.69 2.32
N PHE A 76 8.63 7.49 3.28
CA PHE A 76 10.02 7.10 3.03
C PHE A 76 10.35 5.79 3.73
N PHE A 77 10.98 4.87 3.01
CA PHE A 77 11.62 3.68 3.54
C PHE A 77 13.04 4.03 3.98
N LEU A 78 13.37 3.74 5.23
CA LEU A 78 14.64 4.10 5.86
C LEU A 78 15.60 2.92 5.81
N THR A 79 16.84 3.17 5.42
CA THR A 79 17.91 2.17 5.39
C THR A 79 19.20 2.79 5.94
N PRO A 80 20.24 1.99 6.25
CA PRO A 80 21.56 2.52 6.58
C PRO A 80 22.16 3.38 5.46
N SER A 81 21.92 3.07 4.19
CA SER A 81 22.44 3.89 3.08
C SER A 81 21.67 5.18 2.90
N GLY A 82 20.37 5.25 3.24
CA GLY A 82 19.58 6.48 3.16
C GLY A 82 18.07 6.28 3.24
N SER A 83 17.34 7.35 2.89
CA SER A 83 15.87 7.38 2.86
C SER A 83 15.35 7.35 1.42
N TYR A 84 14.47 6.39 1.13
CA TYR A 84 13.97 6.12 -0.21
C TYR A 84 12.49 6.38 -0.29
N LYS A 85 12.06 7.20 -1.26
CA LYS A 85 10.64 7.54 -1.41
C LYS A 85 9.87 6.30 -1.84
N VAL A 86 8.82 5.96 -1.11
CA VAL A 86 7.90 4.88 -1.49
C VAL A 86 6.96 5.43 -2.55
N GLN A 87 6.96 4.81 -3.73
CA GLN A 87 6.09 5.17 -4.84
C GLN A 87 4.73 4.46 -4.75
N SER A 88 4.74 3.19 -4.36
CA SER A 88 3.51 2.38 -4.24
C SER A 88 3.72 1.18 -3.33
N ILE A 89 2.63 0.68 -2.76
CA ILE A 89 2.57 -0.55 -1.96
C ILE A 89 1.42 -1.39 -2.47
N ASP A 90 1.70 -2.64 -2.84
CA ASP A 90 0.75 -3.68 -3.21
C ASP A 90 0.71 -4.72 -2.08
N TYR A 91 -0.31 -4.63 -1.23
CA TYR A 91 -0.48 -5.52 -0.08
C TYR A 91 -0.89 -6.94 -0.47
N ASP A 92 -1.57 -7.11 -1.61
CA ASP A 92 -2.02 -8.42 -2.09
C ASP A 92 -0.83 -9.22 -2.64
N LYS A 93 0.09 -8.55 -3.32
CA LYS A 93 1.34 -9.15 -3.83
C LYS A 93 2.49 -9.08 -2.84
N GLN A 94 2.26 -8.49 -1.67
CA GLN A 94 3.28 -8.25 -0.64
C GLN A 94 4.55 -7.60 -1.21
N SER A 95 4.37 -6.54 -1.99
CA SER A 95 5.49 -5.81 -2.62
C SER A 95 5.31 -4.31 -2.54
N MET A 96 6.42 -3.57 -2.59
CA MET A 96 6.40 -2.11 -2.69
C MET A 96 7.45 -1.63 -3.67
N VAL A 97 7.23 -0.48 -4.29
CA VAL A 97 8.21 0.14 -5.18
C VAL A 97 8.78 1.39 -4.51
N ILE A 98 10.09 1.48 -4.47
CA ILE A 98 10.83 2.65 -3.96
C ILE A 98 11.63 3.32 -5.08
N TYR A 99 11.91 4.61 -4.88
CA TYR A 99 12.80 5.40 -5.70
C TYR A 99 14.08 5.75 -4.94
N ASP A 100 15.23 5.40 -5.52
CA ASP A 100 16.53 5.87 -5.04
C ASP A 100 16.96 7.13 -5.81
N PRO A 101 17.09 8.30 -5.15
CA PRO A 101 17.55 9.52 -5.80
C PRO A 101 19.01 9.46 -6.26
N ALA A 102 19.83 8.54 -5.74
CA ALA A 102 21.22 8.33 -6.13
C ALA A 102 21.36 7.31 -7.29
N MET A 103 20.26 6.74 -7.76
CA MET A 103 20.26 5.87 -8.92
C MET A 103 20.25 6.70 -10.20
N SER A 104 21.12 6.37 -11.15
CA SER A 104 21.11 7.02 -12.46
C SER A 104 19.88 6.60 -13.27
N THR A 105 19.41 7.47 -14.15
CA THR A 105 18.31 7.19 -15.09
C THR A 105 18.75 7.55 -16.51
N CYS A 106 17.92 7.23 -17.49
CA CYS A 106 18.23 7.53 -18.89
C CYS A 106 18.51 9.03 -19.18
N SER A 107 18.00 9.92 -18.31
CA SER A 107 18.11 11.38 -18.41
C SER A 107 19.05 12.02 -17.40
N ILE A 108 19.38 11.34 -16.30
CA ILE A 108 20.15 11.91 -15.19
C ILE A 108 21.25 10.94 -14.76
N LEU A 109 22.48 11.41 -14.72
CA LEU A 109 23.61 10.68 -14.16
C LEU A 109 23.78 11.07 -12.68
N GLN A 110 23.76 10.09 -11.78
CA GLN A 110 23.88 10.30 -10.34
C GLN A 110 25.25 9.86 -9.81
N PRO A 111 25.79 10.52 -8.78
CA PRO A 111 27.10 10.17 -8.24
C PRO A 111 27.11 8.78 -7.61
N HIS A 112 28.30 8.22 -7.48
CA HIS A 112 28.55 6.92 -6.87
C HIS A 112 28.00 6.84 -5.43
N ARG A 113 27.07 5.91 -5.20
CA ARG A 113 26.54 5.58 -3.88
C ARG A 113 26.05 4.14 -3.83
N ASP A 114 26.36 3.46 -2.74
CA ASP A 114 25.88 2.11 -2.50
C ASP A 114 24.43 2.11 -1.98
N PHE A 115 23.65 1.12 -2.44
CA PHE A 115 22.37 0.76 -1.81
C PHE A 115 22.63 -0.33 -0.77
N ALA A 116 22.45 -0.01 0.51
CA ALA A 116 22.72 -0.90 1.63
C ALA A 116 21.54 -0.97 2.59
N MET A 117 21.17 -2.18 3.00
CA MET A 117 20.06 -2.45 3.91
C MET A 117 20.60 -3.01 5.21
N ALA A 118 19.87 -2.83 6.31
CA ALA A 118 20.18 -3.53 7.55
C ALA A 118 19.94 -5.04 7.41
N ASP A 119 20.59 -5.86 8.23
CA ASP A 119 20.50 -7.32 8.15
C ASP A 119 19.05 -7.80 8.11
N LEU A 120 18.23 -7.32 9.05
CA LEU A 120 16.82 -7.68 9.15
C LEU A 120 16.02 -7.23 7.92
N GLN A 121 16.29 -6.04 7.39
CA GLN A 121 15.65 -5.54 6.17
C GLN A 121 15.99 -6.40 4.95
N SER A 122 17.25 -6.83 4.84
CA SER A 122 17.72 -7.69 3.74
C SER A 122 17.08 -9.10 3.76
N VAL A 123 16.36 -9.44 4.82
CA VAL A 123 15.66 -10.72 4.99
C VAL A 123 14.15 -10.54 4.86
N ILE A 124 13.56 -9.56 5.55
CA ILE A 124 12.10 -9.43 5.59
C ILE A 124 11.51 -8.53 4.51
N ILE A 125 12.33 -7.67 3.89
CA ILE A 125 11.91 -6.75 2.82
C ILE A 125 13.01 -6.56 1.74
N PRO A 126 13.63 -7.63 1.22
CA PRO A 126 14.66 -7.51 0.20
C PRO A 126 14.11 -6.98 -1.13
N PRO A 127 14.97 -6.42 -2.00
CA PRO A 127 14.67 -6.26 -3.41
C PRO A 127 14.18 -7.56 -4.03
N ALA A 128 13.08 -7.44 -4.75
CA ALA A 128 12.42 -8.54 -5.40
C ALA A 128 13.30 -9.07 -6.55
N PRO A 129 13.25 -10.38 -6.86
CA PRO A 129 14.09 -10.98 -7.90
C PRO A 129 13.90 -10.41 -9.31
N ASP A 130 12.76 -9.77 -9.58
CA ASP A 130 12.44 -9.10 -10.84
C ASP A 130 13.04 -7.68 -10.94
N THR A 131 13.69 -7.19 -9.88
CA THR A 131 14.46 -5.95 -9.91
C THR A 131 15.87 -6.22 -10.39
N VAL A 132 16.19 -5.72 -11.59
CA VAL A 132 17.53 -5.88 -12.17
C VAL A 132 18.37 -4.65 -11.87
N PHE A 133 19.58 -4.87 -11.35
CA PHE A 133 20.59 -3.84 -11.15
C PHE A 133 21.51 -3.79 -12.36
N ALA A 134 21.69 -2.60 -12.92
CA ALA A 134 22.61 -2.35 -14.01
C ALA A 134 23.80 -1.57 -13.49
N LEU A 135 24.97 -2.20 -13.45
CA LEU A 135 26.24 -1.59 -13.10
C LEU A 135 26.84 -0.97 -14.35
N LEU A 136 27.24 0.30 -14.25
CA LEU A 136 27.63 1.13 -15.38
C LEU A 136 29.03 1.71 -15.15
N ASN A 137 29.73 1.87 -16.27
CA ASN A 137 31.09 2.39 -16.37
C ASN A 137 32.02 1.68 -15.37
N CYS A 138 32.05 0.34 -15.48
CA CYS A 138 32.93 -0.51 -14.71
C CYS A 138 34.33 -0.53 -15.32
N SER A 139 35.34 -0.66 -14.47
CA SER A 139 36.71 -0.90 -14.88
C SER A 139 36.85 -2.24 -15.61
N ILE A 140 37.75 -2.32 -16.58
CA ILE A 140 38.04 -3.58 -17.29
C ILE A 140 38.59 -4.67 -16.36
N ASP A 141 39.20 -4.27 -15.25
CA ASP A 141 39.77 -5.15 -14.23
C ASP A 141 38.75 -5.49 -13.12
N SER A 142 37.50 -5.02 -13.24
CA SER A 142 36.46 -5.26 -12.25
C SER A 142 36.28 -6.76 -11.96
N PRO A 143 36.13 -7.16 -10.69
CA PRO A 143 35.85 -8.54 -10.32
C PRO A 143 34.57 -9.09 -10.96
N ILE A 144 33.56 -8.25 -11.19
CA ILE A 144 32.26 -8.69 -11.75
C ILE A 144 32.36 -9.05 -13.23
N LEU A 145 33.35 -8.52 -13.93
CA LEU A 145 33.57 -8.79 -15.35
C LEU A 145 34.57 -9.93 -15.58
N ASN A 146 35.38 -10.22 -14.56
CA ASN A 146 36.41 -11.24 -14.59
C ASN A 146 36.00 -12.46 -13.76
N HIS A 147 36.39 -12.50 -12.48
CA HIS A 147 36.21 -13.68 -11.62
C HIS A 147 34.74 -14.05 -11.40
N TYR A 148 33.85 -13.05 -11.30
CA TYR A 148 32.42 -13.24 -11.03
C TYR A 148 31.53 -12.98 -12.25
N LYS A 149 32.06 -13.16 -13.47
CA LYS A 149 31.33 -12.93 -14.74
C LYS A 149 29.99 -13.67 -14.83
N TYR A 150 29.86 -14.81 -14.15
CA TYR A 150 28.64 -15.61 -14.13
C TYR A 150 27.45 -14.91 -13.42
N LEU A 151 27.71 -13.88 -12.63
CA LEU A 151 26.67 -13.05 -11.99
C LEU A 151 26.09 -12.01 -12.95
N CYS A 152 26.74 -11.78 -14.10
CA CYS A 152 26.24 -10.91 -15.15
C CYS A 152 25.30 -11.68 -16.08
N PHE A 153 24.14 -11.11 -16.37
CA PHE A 153 23.17 -11.71 -17.28
C PHE A 153 22.58 -10.68 -18.25
N ASN A 154 21.83 -11.19 -19.22
CA ASN A 154 20.95 -10.39 -20.06
C ASN A 154 19.50 -10.78 -19.72
N PHE A 155 18.56 -9.85 -19.80
CA PHE A 155 17.15 -10.12 -19.55
C PHE A 155 16.31 -9.72 -20.75
N SER A 156 15.28 -10.48 -21.10
CA SER A 156 14.31 -10.10 -22.16
C SER A 156 14.91 -9.69 -23.53
N GLY A 157 16.13 -10.14 -23.85
CA GLY A 157 16.85 -9.78 -25.08
C GLY A 157 17.68 -8.49 -25.00
N HIS A 158 17.72 -7.86 -23.83
CA HIS A 158 18.41 -6.62 -23.53
C HIS A 158 19.81 -6.90 -22.98
N SER A 159 20.80 -6.16 -23.49
CA SER A 159 22.17 -6.12 -22.96
C SER A 159 22.44 -4.75 -22.36
N CYS A 160 23.28 -4.70 -21.32
CA CYS A 160 23.54 -3.44 -20.63
C CYS A 160 24.20 -2.38 -21.54
N ASP A 161 24.90 -2.81 -22.60
CA ASP A 161 25.54 -1.90 -23.55
C ASP A 161 24.55 -1.00 -24.31
N GLU A 162 23.31 -1.47 -24.48
CA GLU A 162 22.29 -0.69 -25.19
C GLU A 162 21.94 0.61 -24.44
N LEU A 163 22.14 0.63 -23.11
CA LEU A 163 21.95 1.82 -22.27
C LEU A 163 22.88 2.95 -22.69
N TYR A 164 24.13 2.66 -23.05
CA TYR A 164 25.09 3.68 -23.51
C TYR A 164 24.71 4.31 -24.85
N GLY A 165 23.97 3.58 -25.70
CA GLY A 165 23.50 4.09 -26.99
C GLY A 165 22.17 4.81 -26.91
N ALA A 166 21.24 4.30 -26.10
CA ALA A 166 19.87 4.80 -26.02
C ALA A 166 19.72 6.00 -25.07
N CYS A 167 20.49 6.06 -23.99
CA CYS A 167 20.28 7.03 -22.93
C CYS A 167 21.26 8.20 -22.97
N ASN A 168 20.71 9.42 -22.99
CA ASN A 168 21.49 10.66 -23.02
C ASN A 168 22.47 10.77 -21.85
N ALA A 169 22.07 10.35 -20.65
CA ALA A 169 22.93 10.40 -19.48
C ALA A 169 24.15 9.47 -19.58
N PHE A 170 24.00 8.32 -20.24
CA PHE A 170 25.04 7.29 -20.32
C PHE A 170 25.95 7.43 -21.54
N ARG A 171 25.48 8.13 -22.59
CA ARG A 171 26.27 8.42 -23.79
C ARG A 171 27.60 9.13 -23.51
N VAL A 172 27.70 9.88 -22.41
CA VAL A 172 28.95 10.56 -22.00
C VAL A 172 30.12 9.59 -21.88
N PHE A 173 29.86 8.36 -21.44
CA PHE A 173 30.88 7.34 -21.25
C PHE A 173 31.49 6.84 -22.58
N HIS A 174 30.66 6.77 -23.62
CA HIS A 174 31.11 6.41 -24.96
C HIS A 174 32.00 7.50 -25.57
N LEU A 175 31.66 8.77 -25.34
CA LEU A 175 32.43 9.92 -25.83
C LEU A 175 33.82 10.02 -25.20
N LEU A 176 33.99 9.55 -23.96
CA LEU A 176 35.25 9.66 -23.23
C LEU A 176 36.26 8.56 -23.58
N THR A 177 35.78 7.37 -23.94
CA THR A 177 36.64 6.17 -24.05
C THR A 177 36.77 5.65 -25.48
N ASN A 178 36.17 6.32 -26.48
CA ASN A 178 36.10 5.89 -27.90
C ASN A 178 35.56 4.44 -28.08
N SER A 179 34.96 3.89 -27.03
CA SER A 179 34.37 2.56 -26.92
C SER A 179 33.29 2.62 -25.82
N SER A 180 32.46 1.60 -25.67
CA SER A 180 31.54 1.56 -24.53
C SER A 180 32.27 0.93 -23.34
N PRO A 181 32.39 1.61 -22.19
CA PRO A 181 33.02 0.99 -21.04
C PRO A 181 32.19 -0.19 -20.57
N PRO A 182 32.81 -1.22 -19.99
CA PRO A 182 32.10 -2.40 -19.57
C PRO A 182 30.93 -2.12 -18.60
N CYS A 183 29.91 -2.95 -18.68
CA CYS A 183 28.73 -2.92 -17.81
C CYS A 183 28.28 -4.34 -17.47
N CYS A 184 27.37 -4.46 -16.51
CA CYS A 184 26.82 -5.73 -16.09
C CYS A 184 25.40 -5.56 -15.56
N PHE A 185 24.43 -6.36 -16.04
CA PHE A 185 23.18 -6.54 -15.31
C PHE A 185 23.33 -7.67 -14.30
N THR A 186 22.86 -7.44 -13.08
CA THR A 186 22.97 -8.37 -11.97
C THR A 186 21.76 -8.26 -11.01
N GLY A 187 21.72 -9.14 -10.02
CA GLY A 187 20.69 -9.17 -8.97
C GLY A 187 21.13 -8.44 -7.70
N TYR A 188 20.20 -8.28 -6.76
CA TYR A 188 20.50 -7.69 -5.46
C TYR A 188 21.45 -8.55 -4.61
N ASP A 189 21.46 -9.87 -4.79
CA ASP A 189 22.39 -10.77 -4.13
C ASP A 189 23.85 -10.36 -4.33
N THR A 190 24.19 -9.89 -5.54
CA THR A 190 25.53 -9.38 -5.85
C THR A 190 25.81 -8.07 -5.11
N MET A 191 24.87 -7.12 -5.18
CA MET A 191 24.98 -5.80 -4.54
C MET A 191 24.96 -5.85 -3.01
N LYS A 192 24.34 -6.89 -2.44
CA LYS A 192 24.28 -7.12 -0.99
C LYS A 192 25.66 -7.47 -0.43
N PHE A 193 26.48 -8.22 -1.17
CA PHE A 193 27.78 -8.70 -0.69
C PHE A 193 28.98 -7.92 -1.24
N MET A 194 28.81 -7.28 -2.40
CA MET A 194 29.87 -6.50 -3.04
C MET A 194 29.39 -5.06 -3.25
N SER A 195 30.04 -4.12 -2.55
CA SER A 195 29.81 -2.70 -2.77
C SER A 195 30.28 -2.28 -4.16
N MET A 196 29.81 -1.14 -4.62
CA MET A 196 30.17 -0.61 -5.93
C MET A 196 31.68 -0.34 -6.05
N ASN A 197 32.34 0.00 -4.95
CA ASN A 197 33.80 0.13 -4.87
C ASN A 197 34.53 -1.20 -5.07
N ILE A 198 33.99 -2.31 -4.53
CA ILE A 198 34.56 -3.66 -4.74
C ILE A 198 34.34 -4.09 -6.19
N LEU A 199 33.16 -3.78 -6.74
CA LEU A 199 32.81 -4.05 -8.13
C LEU A 199 33.53 -3.11 -9.10
N ASP A 200 34.25 -2.10 -8.64
CA ASP A 200 34.96 -1.11 -9.45
C ASP A 200 34.10 -0.52 -10.58
N CYS A 201 32.85 -0.18 -10.23
CA CYS A 201 31.90 0.50 -11.09
C CYS A 201 31.59 1.89 -10.53
N SER A 202 31.24 2.84 -11.38
CA SER A 202 31.01 4.22 -10.91
C SER A 202 29.54 4.54 -10.71
N HIS A 203 28.62 3.88 -11.42
CA HIS A 203 27.20 4.20 -11.41
C HIS A 203 26.36 2.93 -11.41
N TYR A 204 25.12 3.04 -10.95
CA TYR A 204 24.12 2.01 -11.20
C TYR A 204 22.75 2.59 -11.54
N THR A 205 21.96 1.76 -12.20
CA THR A 205 20.52 1.95 -12.33
C THR A 205 19.76 0.69 -11.96
N THR A 206 18.46 0.79 -11.73
CA THR A 206 17.58 -0.36 -11.48
C THR A 206 16.33 -0.28 -12.33
N VAL A 207 15.92 -1.45 -12.82
CA VAL A 207 14.82 -1.59 -13.77
C VAL A 207 13.83 -2.61 -13.24
N LEU A 208 12.54 -2.30 -13.42
CA LEU A 208 11.42 -3.11 -12.97
C LEU A 208 10.70 -3.77 -14.15
N ASN A 209 9.88 -4.77 -13.82
CA ASN A 209 8.92 -5.38 -14.75
C ASN A 209 9.59 -5.96 -16.00
N THR A 210 10.75 -6.59 -15.83
CA THR A 210 11.65 -7.03 -16.90
C THR A 210 10.99 -7.96 -17.91
N GLU A 211 10.03 -8.78 -17.48
CA GLU A 211 9.26 -9.70 -18.34
C GLU A 211 8.49 -8.96 -19.45
N ASN A 212 8.03 -7.73 -19.19
CA ASN A 212 7.25 -6.93 -20.13
C ASN A 212 8.10 -5.98 -20.98
N LEU A 213 9.43 -6.03 -20.85
CA LEU A 213 10.33 -5.13 -21.57
C LEU A 213 10.79 -5.67 -22.92
N LYS A 214 10.42 -6.89 -23.31
CA LYS A 214 10.86 -7.47 -24.59
C LYS A 214 10.44 -6.57 -25.77
N GLY A 215 11.45 -6.01 -26.45
CA GLY A 215 11.24 -5.11 -27.60
C GLY A 215 10.94 -3.65 -27.21
N VAL A 216 11.04 -3.31 -25.92
CA VAL A 216 10.88 -1.96 -25.39
C VAL A 216 12.27 -1.38 -25.13
N GLY A 217 12.58 -0.22 -25.72
CA GLY A 217 13.89 0.41 -25.57
C GLY A 217 14.10 1.04 -24.18
N PRO A 218 15.35 1.29 -23.75
CA PRO A 218 15.66 1.83 -22.43
C PRO A 218 15.00 3.16 -22.06
N LEU A 219 14.66 3.98 -23.05
CA LEU A 219 13.97 5.26 -22.84
C LEU A 219 12.58 5.09 -22.22
N ASP A 220 11.92 3.97 -22.50
CA ASP A 220 10.56 3.66 -22.05
C ASP A 220 10.53 2.66 -20.89
N TRP A 221 11.69 2.34 -20.30
CA TRP A 221 11.78 1.44 -19.16
C TRP A 221 11.22 2.06 -17.88
N ILE A 222 10.74 1.20 -17.00
CA ILE A 222 10.26 1.60 -15.67
C ILE A 222 11.43 1.49 -14.70
N TYR A 223 11.96 2.65 -14.30
CA TYR A 223 13.06 2.76 -13.36
C TYR A 223 12.58 2.81 -11.91
N GLY A 224 13.21 2.04 -11.05
CA GLY A 224 12.89 1.95 -9.63
C GLY A 224 13.31 0.61 -9.04
N MET A 225 13.08 0.44 -7.74
CA MET A 225 13.44 -0.78 -7.03
C MET A 225 12.20 -1.36 -6.36
N LYS A 226 11.84 -2.58 -6.72
CA LYS A 226 10.71 -3.29 -6.13
C LYS A 226 11.25 -4.12 -4.98
N LEU A 227 10.64 -3.99 -3.82
CA LEU A 227 10.94 -4.75 -2.62
C LEU A 227 9.80 -5.71 -2.37
N SER A 228 10.11 -6.96 -2.07
CA SER A 228 9.13 -7.97 -1.62
C SER A 228 9.20 -8.06 -0.11
N PHE A 229 8.07 -7.98 0.59
CA PHE A 229 8.03 -8.06 2.04
C PHE A 229 7.34 -9.34 2.52
N SER A 230 7.82 -9.88 3.64
CA SER A 230 7.26 -11.06 4.29
C SER A 230 6.80 -10.74 5.70
N VAL A 231 5.68 -11.32 6.11
CA VAL A 231 5.07 -11.06 7.41
C VAL A 231 4.80 -12.38 8.09
N ALA A 232 5.28 -12.55 9.32
CA ALA A 232 4.84 -13.65 10.14
C ALA A 232 3.36 -13.46 10.50
N ASP A 233 2.54 -14.51 10.35
CA ASP A 233 1.16 -14.46 10.83
C ASP A 233 1.16 -14.44 12.36
N LEU A 234 1.07 -13.23 12.89
CA LEU A 234 1.06 -12.95 14.32
C LEU A 234 -0.36 -12.77 14.86
N GLY A 235 -1.39 -13.20 14.11
CA GLY A 235 -2.79 -13.15 14.54
C GLY A 235 -3.44 -11.77 14.36
N CYS A 236 -2.86 -10.89 13.53
CA CYS A 236 -3.43 -9.59 13.19
C CYS A 236 -4.82 -9.71 12.55
N ASP A 237 -5.07 -10.79 11.80
CA ASP A 237 -6.36 -11.06 11.18
C ASP A 237 -7.53 -11.02 12.17
N ARG A 238 -7.34 -11.57 13.37
CA ARG A 238 -8.39 -11.59 14.39
C ARG A 238 -8.66 -10.20 14.94
N CYS A 239 -7.60 -9.43 15.21
CA CYS A 239 -7.71 -8.05 15.66
C CYS A 239 -8.44 -7.18 14.63
N SER A 240 -8.01 -7.25 13.37
CA SER A 240 -8.62 -6.49 12.27
C SER A 240 -10.11 -6.82 12.08
N LYS A 241 -10.49 -8.10 12.15
CA LYS A 241 -11.91 -8.53 12.07
C LYS A 241 -12.77 -8.03 13.22
N SER A 242 -12.18 -7.78 14.39
CA SER A 242 -12.88 -7.21 15.54
C SER A 242 -13.04 -5.69 15.47
N GLY A 243 -12.54 -5.04 14.42
CA GLY A 243 -12.54 -3.57 14.26
C GLY A 243 -11.34 -2.88 14.92
N GLY A 244 -10.34 -3.64 15.38
CA GLY A 244 -9.11 -3.12 15.96
C GLY A 244 -8.00 -2.90 14.94
N THR A 245 -6.97 -2.17 15.35
CA THR A 245 -5.72 -1.99 14.60
C THR A 245 -4.60 -2.81 15.22
N CYS A 246 -3.82 -3.51 14.40
CA CYS A 246 -2.71 -4.30 14.88
C CYS A 246 -1.52 -3.42 15.25
N GLY A 247 -0.93 -3.71 16.39
CA GLY A 247 0.24 -3.04 16.92
C GLY A 247 1.05 -3.94 17.83
N PHE A 248 1.94 -3.33 18.59
CA PHE A 248 2.79 -4.00 19.55
C PHE A 248 3.12 -3.06 20.71
N ASP A 249 3.48 -3.67 21.84
CA ASP A 249 3.96 -2.97 23.03
C ASP A 249 5.40 -2.50 22.80
N THR A 250 5.69 -1.21 23.00
CA THR A 250 6.97 -0.63 22.59
C THR A 250 8.15 -1.02 23.49
N GLU A 251 7.87 -1.57 24.68
CA GLU A 251 8.85 -2.05 25.66
C GLU A 251 9.17 -3.54 25.47
N THR A 252 8.12 -4.37 25.33
CA THR A 252 8.25 -5.83 25.24
C THR A 252 8.23 -6.37 23.82
N GLU A 253 7.84 -5.54 22.83
CA GLU A 253 7.58 -5.93 21.44
C GLU A 253 6.50 -7.01 21.27
N GLY A 254 5.72 -7.24 22.33
CA GLY A 254 4.59 -8.16 22.34
C GLY A 254 3.43 -7.60 21.52
N LEU A 255 2.71 -8.47 20.83
CA LEU A 255 1.59 -8.08 19.97
C LEU A 255 0.42 -7.52 20.76
N LEU A 256 -0.15 -6.44 20.24
CA LEU A 256 -1.32 -5.77 20.79
C LEU A 256 -2.37 -5.52 19.71
N CYS A 257 -3.62 -5.67 20.10
CA CYS A 257 -4.79 -5.21 19.37
C CYS A 257 -5.24 -3.88 19.95
N LEU A 258 -5.08 -2.82 19.16
CA LEU A 258 -5.39 -1.45 19.52
C LEU A 258 -6.86 -1.18 19.16
N CYS A 259 -7.71 -1.13 20.18
CA CYS A 259 -9.16 -1.06 20.03
C CYS A 259 -9.72 0.34 20.26
N SER A 260 -8.97 1.22 20.92
CA SER A 260 -9.27 2.65 21.02
C SER A 260 -8.00 3.36 21.50
N VAL A 261 -8.05 4.68 21.65
CA VAL A 261 -6.93 5.47 22.20
C VAL A 261 -6.50 5.00 23.60
N SER A 262 -7.41 4.41 24.38
CA SER A 262 -7.16 4.01 25.78
C SER A 262 -7.41 2.52 26.06
N SER A 263 -7.69 1.70 25.05
CA SER A 263 -8.00 0.27 25.26
C SER A 263 -7.20 -0.62 24.33
N ASN A 264 -6.33 -1.43 24.93
CA ASN A 264 -5.49 -2.40 24.25
C ASN A 264 -5.85 -3.81 24.72
N TYR A 265 -5.89 -4.77 23.80
CA TYR A 265 -6.20 -6.17 24.07
C TYR A 265 -5.14 -7.06 23.42
N THR A 266 -5.02 -8.32 23.85
CA THR A 266 -3.97 -9.21 23.31
C THR A 266 -4.29 -9.72 21.91
N ARG A 267 -5.57 -9.86 21.53
CA ARG A 267 -5.97 -10.53 20.27
C ARG A 267 -7.14 -9.88 19.54
N ASP A 268 -8.13 -9.38 20.27
CA ASP A 268 -9.36 -8.86 19.71
C ASP A 268 -10.06 -7.86 20.62
N CYS A 269 -10.79 -6.94 20.00
CA CYS A 269 -11.62 -5.96 20.69
C CYS A 269 -12.91 -6.60 21.20
N VAL A 270 -13.20 -6.41 22.48
CA VAL A 270 -14.45 -6.86 23.10
C VAL A 270 -15.61 -6.10 22.43
N GLY A 271 -16.38 -6.82 21.61
CA GLY A 271 -17.46 -6.25 20.79
C GLY A 271 -17.41 -6.64 19.31
N GLY A 272 -16.31 -7.23 18.83
CA GLY A 272 -16.27 -7.90 17.54
C GLY A 272 -17.14 -9.16 17.57
N ASN A 273 -18.22 -9.19 16.79
CA ASN A 273 -19.15 -10.32 16.74
C ASN A 273 -18.49 -11.54 16.08
N PHE A 274 -17.63 -12.25 16.81
CA PHE A 274 -17.15 -13.57 16.40
C PHE A 274 -18.32 -14.54 16.55
N THR A 275 -18.96 -14.88 15.44
CA THR A 275 -19.81 -16.08 15.34
C THR A 275 -18.94 -17.32 15.40
N GLY A 276 -18.35 -17.58 16.56
CA GLY A 276 -17.89 -18.91 16.93
C GLY A 276 -19.14 -19.76 17.21
N GLY A 277 -19.25 -20.91 16.54
CA GLY A 277 -20.42 -21.79 16.59
C GLY A 277 -20.86 -22.10 18.02
N GLY A 278 -21.95 -21.46 18.43
CA GLY A 278 -22.66 -21.69 19.68
C GLY A 278 -24.08 -21.21 19.48
N TYR A 279 -25.05 -22.12 19.63
CA TYR A 279 -26.47 -21.95 19.34
C TYR A 279 -27.01 -20.53 19.56
N ASN A 280 -27.55 -19.93 18.49
CA ASN A 280 -28.27 -18.66 18.50
C ASN A 280 -29.43 -18.71 19.51
N ARG A 281 -29.21 -18.20 20.73
CA ARG A 281 -30.32 -17.63 21.49
C ARG A 281 -30.54 -16.24 20.93
N ALA A 282 -31.51 -16.15 20.01
CA ALA A 282 -32.11 -14.87 19.65
C ALA A 282 -32.43 -14.10 20.94
N PRO A 283 -32.16 -12.79 21.02
CA PRO A 283 -32.49 -12.03 22.21
C PRO A 283 -34.01 -12.09 22.37
N ALA A 284 -34.48 -12.62 23.51
CA ALA A 284 -35.90 -12.81 23.81
C ALA A 284 -36.74 -11.53 23.65
N ALA A 285 -36.08 -10.36 23.62
CA ALA A 285 -36.68 -9.06 23.33
C ALA A 285 -37.26 -8.95 21.90
N LEU A 286 -36.65 -9.57 20.88
CA LEU A 286 -37.14 -9.50 19.49
C LEU A 286 -38.39 -10.35 19.27
N ILE A 287 -38.48 -11.50 19.92
CA ILE A 287 -39.67 -12.38 19.88
C ILE A 287 -40.83 -11.70 20.61
N GLY A 288 -40.56 -11.07 21.76
CA GLY A 288 -41.57 -10.33 22.53
C GLY A 288 -42.18 -9.16 21.75
N ALA A 289 -41.35 -8.38 21.05
CA ALA A 289 -41.81 -7.26 20.23
C ALA A 289 -42.65 -7.73 19.02
N PHE A 290 -42.24 -8.82 18.36
CA PHE A 290 -42.96 -9.34 17.20
C PHE A 290 -44.34 -9.93 17.58
N ILE A 291 -44.43 -10.61 18.72
CA ILE A 291 -45.70 -11.14 19.24
C ILE A 291 -46.66 -10.01 19.64
N PHE A 292 -46.16 -8.94 20.27
CA PHE A 292 -46.98 -7.76 20.62
C PHE A 292 -47.54 -7.05 19.38
N ILE A 293 -46.73 -6.96 18.31
CA ILE A 293 -47.16 -6.35 17.04
C ILE A 293 -48.21 -7.23 16.36
N LEU A 294 -48.02 -8.56 16.33
CA LEU A 294 -49.02 -9.47 15.77
C LEU A 294 -50.35 -9.46 16.56
N LEU A 295 -50.29 -9.42 17.89
CA LEU A 295 -51.50 -9.34 18.74
C LEU A 295 -52.28 -8.04 18.55
N SER A 296 -51.57 -6.91 18.43
CA SER A 296 -52.19 -5.61 18.19
C SER A 296 -52.81 -5.51 16.79
N ILE A 297 -52.17 -6.07 15.76
CA ILE A 297 -52.74 -6.15 14.40
C ILE A 297 -53.97 -7.09 14.36
N ALA A 298 -53.94 -8.21 15.10
CA ALA A 298 -55.08 -9.11 15.20
C ALA A 298 -56.29 -8.44 15.88
N GLN A 299 -56.07 -7.66 16.95
CA GLN A 299 -57.15 -6.93 17.62
C GLN A 299 -57.75 -5.80 16.74
N LEU A 300 -56.94 -5.17 15.89
CA LEU A 300 -57.40 -4.14 14.96
C LEU A 300 -58.23 -4.71 13.79
N THR A 301 -57.96 -5.95 13.36
CA THR A 301 -58.68 -6.62 12.26
C THR A 301 -59.99 -7.29 12.68
N LEU A 302 -60.18 -7.55 13.97
CA LEU A 302 -61.42 -8.12 14.53
C LEU A 302 -62.48 -7.05 14.89
N ASN A 303 -62.09 -5.78 14.95
CA ASN A 303 -62.96 -4.65 15.30
C ASN A 303 -63.30 -3.74 14.10
N SER A 304 -63.02 -4.17 12.88
CA SER A 304 -63.38 -3.52 11.61
C SER A 304 -64.27 -4.43 10.76
#